data_AF-A0A090LRZ1-F1
#
_entry.id   AF-A0A090LRZ1-F1
#
_cell.length_a   1.000
_cell.length_b   1.000
_cell.length_c   1.000
_cell.angle_alpha   90.00
_cell.angle_beta   90.00
_cell.angle_gamma   90.00
#
_symmetry.space_group_name_H-M   'P 1'
#
loop_
_entity.id
_entity.type
_entity.pdbx_description
1 polymer ?
#
loop_
_entity_poly.entity_id
_entity_poly.type
_entity_poly.pdbx_seq_one_letter_code
_entity_poly.pdbx_strand_id
1 'polypeptide(L)'
;MKYLIPLYFILFLSIITIINVFSSSIQSTTTKPVNGTRYRWRPLNKPLNGTFITKLGKEAVDFFNTKHPKKALTYVNVTSAQKRGKKENGNKQIKLKILVSRISSNEANAQLLCHHLRAIFNVSTEGKKTIVKERQIGLKTKFDCYKKNNTSSNAIKQPNNKDNNIPE
;
A
#
# COMPACT_ATOMS: atom_id res chain seq x y z
N MET A 1 36.28 55.58 -41.76
CA MET A 1 35.64 54.58 -40.86
C MET A 1 36.71 53.64 -40.29
N LYS A 2 37.46 54.04 -39.24
CA LYS A 2 38.62 53.26 -38.73
C LYS A 2 38.69 53.06 -37.20
N TYR A 3 37.64 53.44 -36.44
CA TYR A 3 37.68 53.40 -34.97
C TYR A 3 36.51 52.67 -34.30
N LEU A 4 35.73 51.86 -35.04
CA LEU A 4 34.63 51.10 -34.45
C LEU A 4 35.10 49.84 -33.71
N ILE A 5 36.21 49.24 -34.12
CA ILE A 5 36.73 47.96 -33.58
C ILE A 5 37.15 48.04 -32.08
N PRO A 6 37.88 49.07 -31.60
CA PRO A 6 38.31 49.09 -30.19
C PRO A 6 37.15 49.35 -29.21
N LEU A 7 36.09 50.03 -29.66
CA LEU A 7 34.91 50.33 -28.83
C LEU A 7 34.07 49.07 -28.55
N TYR A 8 33.96 48.17 -29.53
CA TYR A 8 33.31 46.87 -29.31
C TYR A 8 34.08 45.98 -28.32
N PHE A 9 35.41 46.04 -28.31
CA PHE A 9 36.24 45.21 -27.43
C PHE A 9 36.07 45.59 -25.95
N ILE A 10 35.99 46.88 -25.65
CA ILE A 10 35.76 47.39 -24.28
C ILE A 10 34.35 47.02 -23.80
N LEU A 11 33.36 47.08 -24.69
CA LEU A 11 31.98 46.72 -24.38
C LEU A 11 31.79 45.20 -24.20
N PHE A 12 32.59 44.38 -24.90
CA PHE A 12 32.59 42.92 -24.71
C PHE A 12 33.21 42.52 -23.35
N LEU A 13 34.29 43.19 -22.95
CA LEU A 13 34.92 42.95 -21.65
C LEU A 13 34.02 43.35 -20.47
N SER A 14 33.22 44.41 -20.60
CA SER A 14 32.27 44.82 -19.55
C SER A 14 31.09 43.85 -19.40
N ILE A 15 30.62 43.23 -20.49
CA ILE A 15 29.55 42.22 -20.42
C ILE A 15 30.06 40.94 -19.74
N ILE A 16 31.29 40.51 -20.03
CA ILE A 16 31.87 39.30 -19.43
C ILE A 16 32.09 39.49 -17.92
N THR A 17 32.51 40.68 -17.47
CA THR A 17 32.68 40.94 -16.04
C THR A 17 31.35 40.98 -15.29
N ILE A 18 30.28 41.53 -15.88
CA ILE A 18 28.93 41.52 -15.28
C ILE A 18 28.40 40.08 -15.12
N ILE A 19 28.59 39.21 -16.13
CA ILE A 19 28.17 37.80 -16.06
C ILE A 19 28.93 37.06 -14.95
N ASN A 20 30.23 37.31 -14.79
CA ASN A 20 31.04 36.64 -13.77
C ASN A 20 30.72 37.10 -12.33
N VAL A 21 30.40 38.40 -12.16
CA VAL A 21 29.97 38.95 -10.86
C VAL A 21 28.57 38.43 -10.47
N PHE A 22 27.63 38.31 -11.42
CA PHE A 22 26.31 37.73 -11.14
C PHE A 22 26.34 36.21 -10.93
N SER A 23 27.28 35.49 -11.56
CA SER A 23 27.43 34.05 -11.36
C SER A 23 27.96 33.68 -9.97
N SER A 24 28.60 34.62 -9.27
CA SER A 24 29.14 34.42 -7.92
C SER A 24 28.12 34.66 -6.81
N SER A 25 26.98 35.33 -7.11
CA SER A 25 25.92 35.59 -6.13
C SER A 25 24.77 34.59 -6.19
N ILE A 26 24.83 33.59 -7.08
CA ILE A 26 23.95 32.44 -7.00
C ILE A 26 24.47 31.59 -5.84
N GLN A 27 24.14 32.04 -4.62
CA GLN A 27 24.10 31.20 -3.44
C GLN A 27 23.27 29.99 -3.84
N SER A 28 23.99 28.93 -4.18
CA SER A 28 23.47 27.59 -4.21
C SER A 28 22.92 27.38 -2.81
N THR A 29 21.62 27.62 -2.66
CA THR A 29 20.88 27.16 -1.50
C THR A 29 21.05 25.66 -1.56
N THR A 30 22.07 25.21 -0.83
CA THR A 30 22.32 23.81 -0.57
C THR A 30 21.14 23.41 0.30
N THR A 31 20.03 23.14 -0.38
CA THR A 31 18.91 22.39 0.15
C THR A 31 19.54 21.05 0.46
N LYS A 32 20.03 20.92 1.70
CA LYS A 32 20.33 19.63 2.29
C LYS A 32 19.19 18.73 1.83
N PRO A 33 19.46 17.57 1.19
CA PRO A 33 18.39 16.65 0.87
C PRO A 33 17.71 16.40 2.20
N VAL A 34 16.49 16.96 2.36
CA VAL A 34 15.63 16.59 3.47
C VAL A 34 15.56 15.09 3.27
N ASN A 35 16.21 14.34 4.16
CA ASN A 35 16.09 12.90 4.23
C ASN A 35 14.62 12.65 4.49
N GLY A 36 13.85 12.67 3.41
CA GLY A 36 12.43 12.59 3.41
C GLY A 36 12.18 11.20 3.88
N THR A 37 11.93 11.06 5.18
CA THR A 37 11.41 9.85 5.76
C THR A 37 10.04 9.67 5.12
N ARG A 38 10.00 9.18 3.87
CA ARG A 38 8.80 8.71 3.20
C ARG A 38 8.18 7.78 4.22
N TYR A 39 7.04 8.17 4.77
CA TYR A 39 6.41 7.44 5.84
C TYR A 39 6.29 5.97 5.43
N ARG A 40 7.14 5.13 6.04
CA ARG A 40 7.17 3.70 5.75
C ARG A 40 5.84 3.11 6.19
N TRP A 41 5.37 2.11 5.45
CA TRP A 41 4.23 1.31 5.88
C TRP A 41 4.61 0.56 7.15
N ARG A 42 3.89 0.82 8.24
CA ARG A 42 4.05 0.12 9.51
C ARG A 42 2.82 -0.74 9.78
N PRO A 43 2.94 -1.85 10.49
CA PRO A 43 1.78 -2.60 10.97
C PRO A 43 0.79 -1.68 11.70
N LEU A 44 -0.49 -1.94 11.51
CA LEU A 44 -1.53 -1.26 12.27
C LEU A 44 -1.78 -2.03 13.57
N ASN A 45 -1.53 -1.39 14.72
CA ASN A 45 -1.81 -1.95 16.05
C ASN A 45 -3.33 -1.94 16.34
N LYS A 46 -4.11 -2.66 15.53
CA LYS A 46 -5.53 -2.94 15.76
C LYS A 46 -5.79 -4.39 15.41
N PRO A 47 -6.72 -5.07 16.11
CA PRO A 47 -7.08 -6.43 15.77
C PRO A 47 -7.63 -6.49 14.34
N LEU A 48 -7.15 -7.43 13.54
CA LEU A 48 -7.56 -7.59 12.14
C LEU A 48 -9.03 -8.01 12.02
N ASN A 49 -9.55 -8.73 13.02
CA ASN A 49 -10.95 -9.13 13.12
C ASN A 49 -11.82 -8.06 13.82
N GLY A 50 -11.23 -6.94 14.25
CA GLY A 50 -11.95 -5.86 14.89
C GLY A 50 -12.95 -5.18 13.95
N THR A 51 -14.06 -4.70 14.50
CA THR A 51 -15.17 -4.07 13.76
C THR A 51 -14.70 -3.00 12.77
N PHE A 52 -13.75 -2.15 13.17
CA PHE A 52 -13.19 -1.11 12.30
C PHE A 52 -12.49 -1.66 11.05
N ILE A 53 -11.67 -2.71 11.18
CA ILE A 53 -10.90 -3.28 10.08
C ILE A 53 -11.79 -4.13 9.18
N THR A 54 -12.69 -4.89 9.78
CA THR A 54 -13.70 -5.67 9.07
C THR A 54 -14.59 -4.76 8.23
N LYS A 55 -15.07 -3.64 8.79
CA LYS A 55 -15.91 -2.67 8.05
C LYS A 55 -15.17 -2.08 6.85
N LEU A 56 -13.92 -1.64 7.03
CA LEU A 56 -13.09 -1.17 5.92
C LEU A 56 -12.86 -2.27 4.87
N GLY A 57 -12.66 -3.51 5.30
CA GLY A 57 -12.50 -4.65 4.41
C GLY A 57 -13.71 -4.88 3.52
N LYS A 58 -14.92 -4.83 4.10
CA LYS A 58 -16.19 -4.94 3.37
C LYS A 58 -16.39 -3.76 2.40
N GLU A 59 -16.21 -2.53 2.87
CA GLU A 59 -16.32 -1.31 2.04
C GLU A 59 -15.40 -1.37 0.81
N ALA A 60 -14.17 -1.90 0.95
CA ALA A 60 -13.28 -2.11 -0.19
C ALA A 60 -13.79 -3.14 -1.20
N VAL A 61 -14.42 -4.21 -0.73
CA VAL A 61 -14.99 -5.25 -1.60
C VAL A 61 -16.21 -4.71 -2.34
N ASP A 62 -17.11 -4.01 -1.63
CA ASP A 62 -18.28 -3.39 -2.22
C ASP A 62 -17.89 -2.39 -3.30
N PHE A 63 -16.94 -1.50 -3.00
CA PHE A 63 -16.41 -0.55 -3.97
C PHE A 63 -15.79 -1.22 -5.20
N PHE A 64 -15.05 -2.30 -5.01
CA PHE A 64 -14.50 -3.08 -6.12
C PHE A 64 -15.63 -3.69 -6.98
N ASN A 65 -16.65 -4.26 -6.34
CA ASN A 65 -17.77 -4.91 -7.02
C ASN A 65 -18.62 -3.89 -7.82
N THR A 66 -18.83 -2.69 -7.29
CA THR A 66 -19.47 -1.59 -8.02
C THR A 66 -18.71 -1.23 -9.30
N LYS A 67 -17.37 -1.20 -9.23
CA LYS A 67 -16.53 -0.91 -10.41
C LYS A 67 -16.38 -2.10 -11.38
N HIS A 68 -16.54 -3.32 -10.88
CA HIS A 68 -16.27 -4.55 -11.63
C HIS A 68 -17.41 -5.58 -11.47
N PRO A 69 -18.63 -5.30 -11.96
CA PRO A 69 -19.79 -6.15 -11.72
C PRO A 69 -19.62 -7.57 -12.27
N LYS A 70 -18.92 -7.73 -13.41
CA LYS A 70 -18.63 -9.05 -14.03
C LYS A 70 -17.60 -9.89 -13.27
N LYS A 71 -16.95 -9.33 -12.24
CA LYS A 71 -15.89 -9.98 -11.45
C LYS A 71 -16.15 -9.82 -9.95
N ALA A 72 -17.42 -9.90 -9.55
CA ALA A 72 -17.82 -9.76 -8.16
C ALA A 72 -17.02 -10.68 -7.23
N LEU A 73 -16.65 -10.13 -6.09
CA LEU A 73 -15.87 -10.76 -5.04
C LEU A 73 -16.71 -10.85 -3.77
N THR A 74 -16.54 -11.93 -3.02
CA THR A 74 -17.12 -12.11 -1.70
C THR A 74 -16.05 -11.86 -0.64
N TYR A 75 -16.38 -11.06 0.37
CA TYR A 75 -15.48 -10.81 1.50
C TYR A 75 -15.30 -12.07 2.35
N VAL A 76 -14.05 -12.42 2.71
CA VAL A 76 -13.74 -13.51 3.64
C VAL A 76 -13.17 -12.96 4.94
N ASN A 77 -11.96 -12.38 4.91
CA ASN A 77 -11.35 -11.75 6.08
C ASN A 77 -10.26 -10.74 5.69
N VAL A 78 -9.75 -9.99 6.67
CA VAL A 78 -8.54 -9.16 6.48
C VAL A 78 -7.33 -9.92 7.00
N THR A 79 -6.31 -10.08 6.16
CA THR A 79 -5.09 -10.84 6.50
C THR A 79 -3.91 -9.96 6.90
N SER A 80 -3.95 -8.67 6.56
CA SER A 80 -2.93 -7.71 6.99
C SER A 80 -3.50 -6.30 6.91
N ALA A 81 -3.11 -5.47 7.88
CA ALA A 81 -3.40 -4.03 7.90
C ALA A 81 -2.11 -3.25 8.20
N GLN A 82 -1.84 -2.23 7.38
CA GLN A 82 -0.69 -1.34 7.53
C GLN A 82 -1.16 0.12 7.55
N LYS A 83 -0.41 0.99 8.22
CA LYS A 83 -0.61 2.43 8.23
C LYS A 83 0.64 3.18 7.77
N ARG A 84 0.45 4.36 7.18
CA ARG A 84 1.51 5.36 6.99
C ARG A 84 0.96 6.78 7.15
N GLY A 85 1.85 7.73 7.38
CA GLY A 85 1.49 9.12 7.69
C GLY A 85 1.22 9.34 9.19
N LYS A 86 1.22 10.60 9.61
CA LYS A 86 0.83 11.04 10.96
C LYS A 86 -0.55 11.68 10.88
N LYS A 87 -1.39 11.48 11.90
CA LYS A 87 -2.70 12.15 12.00
C LYS A 87 -2.53 13.66 12.23
N GLU A 88 -1.52 14.05 13.02
CA GLU A 88 -1.26 15.44 13.42
C GLU A 88 -0.91 16.37 12.26
N ASN A 89 -0.21 15.87 11.23
CA ASN A 89 0.26 16.68 10.09
C ASN A 89 -0.42 16.32 8.76
N GLY A 90 -1.59 15.67 8.81
CA GLY A 90 -2.42 15.42 7.62
C GLY A 90 -3.02 14.01 7.47
N ASN A 91 -3.28 13.68 6.21
CA ASN A 91 -3.97 12.47 5.74
C ASN A 91 -3.25 11.17 6.11
N LYS A 92 -3.85 10.33 6.97
CA LYS A 92 -3.34 9.00 7.33
C LYS A 92 -3.81 7.99 6.31
N GLN A 93 -2.90 7.17 5.78
CA GLN A 93 -3.28 6.09 4.88
C GLN A 93 -3.30 4.75 5.57
N ILE A 94 -4.33 3.95 5.29
CA ILE A 94 -4.48 2.58 5.76
C ILE A 94 -4.48 1.66 4.54
N LYS A 95 -3.58 0.69 4.51
CA LYS A 95 -3.52 -0.34 3.48
C LYS A 95 -4.01 -1.66 4.07
N LEU A 96 -4.98 -2.27 3.41
CA LEU A 96 -5.50 -3.58 3.76
C LEU A 96 -5.12 -4.62 2.70
N LYS A 97 -4.83 -5.83 3.16
CA LYS A 97 -4.77 -7.04 2.33
C LYS A 97 -5.92 -7.94 2.75
N ILE A 98 -6.95 -7.98 1.91
CA ILE A 98 -8.22 -8.63 2.18
C ILE A 98 -8.21 -9.97 1.45
N LEU A 99 -8.56 -11.05 2.13
CA LEU A 99 -8.88 -12.33 1.52
C LEU A 99 -10.32 -12.25 1.01
N VAL A 100 -10.48 -12.61 -0.25
CA VAL A 100 -11.77 -12.58 -0.95
C VAL A 100 -11.93 -13.88 -1.71
N SER A 101 -13.16 -14.32 -1.90
CA SER A 101 -13.48 -15.48 -2.72
C SER A 101 -14.26 -15.07 -3.96
N ARG A 102 -14.22 -15.92 -4.98
CA ARG A 102 -15.03 -15.81 -6.20
C ARG A 102 -15.36 -17.20 -6.71
N ILE A 103 -16.58 -17.39 -7.20
CA ILE A 103 -16.97 -18.60 -7.91
C ILE A 103 -16.40 -18.56 -9.33
N SER A 104 -15.67 -19.59 -9.72
CA SER A 104 -15.19 -19.76 -11.10
C SER A 104 -16.39 -19.98 -12.03
N SER A 105 -16.46 -19.25 -13.13
CA SER A 105 -17.59 -19.26 -14.07
C SER A 105 -17.61 -20.44 -15.05
N ASN A 106 -16.89 -21.53 -14.76
CA ASN A 106 -16.98 -22.74 -15.58
C ASN A 106 -18.05 -23.64 -14.97
N GLU A 107 -19.24 -23.60 -15.56
CA GLU A 107 -20.52 -24.17 -15.07
C GLU A 107 -20.48 -25.67 -14.76
N ALA A 108 -19.53 -26.42 -15.33
CA ALA A 108 -19.38 -27.85 -15.07
C ALA A 108 -18.67 -28.18 -13.74
N ASN A 109 -17.89 -27.26 -13.16
CA ASN A 109 -17.14 -27.46 -11.91
C ASN A 109 -16.91 -26.12 -11.21
N ALA A 110 -17.96 -25.57 -10.59
CA ALA A 110 -17.90 -24.31 -9.86
C ALA A 110 -16.95 -24.40 -8.66
N GLN A 111 -15.68 -24.03 -8.86
CA GLN A 111 -14.68 -24.00 -7.79
C GLN A 111 -14.65 -22.63 -7.10
N LEU A 112 -14.61 -22.64 -5.77
CA LEU A 112 -14.44 -21.44 -4.96
C LEU A 112 -12.95 -21.04 -4.94
N LEU A 113 -12.63 -19.96 -5.63
CA LEU A 113 -11.26 -19.47 -5.76
C LEU A 113 -11.03 -18.32 -4.78
N CYS A 114 -10.00 -18.44 -3.96
CA CYS A 114 -9.58 -17.40 -3.03
C CYS A 114 -8.43 -16.56 -3.60
N HIS A 115 -8.54 -15.24 -3.44
CA HIS A 115 -7.56 -14.24 -3.87
C HIS A 115 -7.35 -13.16 -2.81
N HIS A 116 -6.36 -12.31 -3.07
CA HIS A 116 -6.15 -11.12 -2.26
C HIS A 116 -6.54 -9.83 -3.01
N LEU A 117 -7.34 -9.01 -2.35
CA LEU A 117 -7.62 -7.64 -2.72
C LEU A 117 -6.74 -6.72 -1.88
N ARG A 118 -5.99 -5.81 -2.52
CA ARG A 118 -5.32 -4.70 -1.83
C ARG A 118 -6.16 -3.46 -1.97
N ALA A 119 -6.46 -2.83 -0.83
CA ALA A 119 -7.13 -1.54 -0.79
C ALA A 119 -6.31 -0.55 0.05
N ILE A 120 -6.23 0.70 -0.39
CA ILE A 120 -5.61 1.81 0.31
C ILE A 120 -6.68 2.87 0.56
N PHE A 121 -6.92 3.15 1.83
CA PHE A 121 -7.78 4.19 2.32
C PHE A 121 -6.96 5.41 2.70
N ASN A 122 -7.50 6.57 2.42
CA ASN A 122 -7.12 7.81 3.05
C ASN A 122 -8.07 8.09 4.22
N VAL A 123 -7.53 8.51 5.34
CA VAL A 123 -8.26 8.84 6.56
C VAL A 123 -7.85 10.25 6.95
N SER A 124 -8.80 11.18 6.86
CA SER A 124 -8.57 12.58 7.25
C SER A 124 -8.45 12.72 8.77
N THR A 125 -8.04 13.91 9.21
CA THR A 125 -8.02 14.32 10.62
C THR A 125 -9.39 14.19 11.29
N GLU A 126 -10.45 14.56 10.55
CA GLU A 126 -11.87 14.44 10.90
C GLU A 126 -12.38 12.98 10.89
N GLY A 127 -11.58 12.03 10.41
CA GLY A 127 -11.95 10.61 10.36
C GLY A 127 -12.75 10.21 9.12
N LYS A 128 -12.94 11.11 8.14
CA LYS A 128 -13.51 10.77 6.82
C LYS A 128 -12.59 9.79 6.11
N LYS A 129 -13.18 8.75 5.52
CA LYS A 129 -12.46 7.64 4.88
C LYS A 129 -12.78 7.62 3.39
N THR A 130 -11.77 7.61 2.55
CA THR A 130 -11.94 7.49 1.09
C THR A 130 -11.00 6.43 0.54
N ILE A 131 -11.50 5.60 -0.37
CA ILE A 131 -10.65 4.62 -1.07
C ILE A 131 -9.86 5.38 -2.14
N VAL A 132 -8.54 5.34 -2.02
CA VAL A 132 -7.62 5.99 -2.98
C VAL A 132 -7.20 5.02 -4.06
N LYS A 133 -7.06 3.74 -3.71
CA LYS A 133 -6.56 2.73 -4.62
C LYS A 133 -6.98 1.34 -4.22
N GLU A 134 -7.49 0.61 -5.19
CA GLU A 134 -7.81 -0.80 -5.12
C GLU A 134 -7.05 -1.54 -6.23
N ARG A 135 -6.52 -2.72 -5.91
CA ARG A 135 -5.89 -3.59 -6.89
C ARG A 135 -6.05 -5.03 -6.47
N GLN A 136 -6.64 -5.84 -7.32
CA GLN A 136 -6.55 -7.30 -7.20
C GLN A 136 -5.09 -7.71 -7.39
N ILE A 137 -4.53 -8.45 -6.44
CA ILE A 137 -3.16 -8.97 -6.59
C ILE A 137 -3.21 -10.15 -7.55
N GLY A 138 -2.40 -10.12 -8.62
CA GLY A 138 -2.44 -11.08 -9.72
C GLY A 138 -2.19 -12.54 -9.30
N LEU A 139 -3.26 -13.34 -9.42
CA LEU A 139 -3.38 -14.62 -10.16
C LEU A 139 -2.41 -15.80 -9.93
N LYS A 140 -1.13 -15.64 -9.55
CA LYS A 140 -0.30 -16.80 -9.18
C LYS A 140 -0.70 -17.40 -7.82
N THR A 141 -1.50 -16.67 -7.04
CA THR A 141 -2.07 -17.10 -5.76
C THR A 141 -3.58 -17.30 -5.85
N LYS A 142 -4.08 -17.79 -6.98
CA LYS A 142 -5.42 -18.38 -7.01
C LYS A 142 -5.33 -19.72 -6.30
N PHE A 143 -5.84 -19.80 -5.09
CA PHE A 143 -5.83 -21.04 -4.33
C PHE A 143 -7.25 -21.43 -3.96
N ASP A 144 -7.44 -22.73 -3.78
CA ASP A 144 -8.66 -23.28 -3.22
C ASP A 144 -8.82 -22.75 -1.79
N CYS A 145 -9.96 -22.11 -1.53
CA CYS A 145 -10.26 -21.53 -0.22
C CYS A 145 -10.15 -22.57 0.91
N TYR A 146 -10.43 -23.85 0.63
CA TYR A 146 -10.42 -24.91 1.63
C TYR A 146 -9.02 -25.45 1.96
N LYS A 147 -8.04 -25.33 1.03
CA LYS A 147 -6.68 -25.88 1.23
C LYS A 147 -5.79 -25.08 2.19
N LYS A 148 -6.21 -23.88 2.60
CA LYS A 148 -5.40 -23.00 3.47
C LYS A 148 -5.34 -23.46 4.94
N ASN A 149 -6.25 -24.33 5.38
CA ASN A 149 -6.29 -24.80 6.78
C ASN A 149 -5.30 -25.94 7.09
N ASN A 150 -4.63 -26.53 6.09
CA ASN A 150 -3.80 -27.73 6.31
C ASN A 150 -2.29 -27.46 6.48
N THR A 151 -1.85 -26.19 6.54
CA THR A 151 -0.42 -25.85 6.68
C THR A 151 -0.07 -25.06 7.96
N SER A 152 -0.85 -25.21 9.04
CA SER A 152 -0.44 -24.73 10.37
C SER A 152 -0.87 -25.63 11.54
N SER A 153 -0.90 -26.95 11.32
CA SER A 153 -1.20 -27.92 12.39
C SER A 153 0.01 -28.82 12.67
N ASN A 154 1.20 -28.24 12.78
CA ASN A 154 2.35 -28.88 13.43
C ASN A 154 2.65 -28.13 14.74
N ALA A 155 1.70 -28.12 15.67
CA ALA A 155 1.92 -27.77 17.07
C ALA A 155 0.73 -28.20 17.94
N ILE A 156 0.30 -29.47 17.84
CA ILE A 156 -0.39 -30.11 18.96
C ILE A 156 0.33 -31.43 19.17
N LYS A 157 1.18 -31.45 20.20
CA LYS A 157 1.77 -32.67 20.74
C LYS A 157 0.63 -33.64 21.03
N GLN A 158 0.72 -34.85 20.47
CA GLN A 158 -0.04 -35.98 20.98
C GLN A 158 0.29 -36.14 22.47
N PRO A 159 -0.70 -36.19 23.39
CA PRO A 159 -0.48 -36.89 24.64
C PRO A 159 -0.35 -38.37 24.34
N ASN A 160 0.76 -38.94 24.82
CA ASN A 160 1.09 -40.35 24.75
C ASN A 160 -0.08 -41.22 25.23
N ASN A 161 -0.31 -42.29 24.48
CA ASN A 161 -1.04 -43.45 24.94
C ASN A 161 -0.24 -44.14 26.06
N LYS A 162 -0.90 -44.47 27.18
CA LYS A 162 -0.56 -45.60 28.06
C LYS A 162 -1.69 -45.82 29.09
N ASP A 163 -2.57 -46.74 28.74
CA ASP A 163 -2.81 -48.00 29.47
C ASP A 163 -3.06 -47.99 30.99
N ASN A 164 -4.24 -48.55 31.31
CA ASN A 164 -4.46 -49.72 32.17
C ASN A 164 -5.31 -49.57 33.45
N ASN A 165 -6.30 -50.47 33.49
CA ASN A 165 -6.83 -51.26 34.62
C ASN A 165 -8.13 -50.81 35.33
N ILE A 166 -9.18 -51.56 34.95
CA ILE A 166 -10.23 -52.17 35.80
C ILE A 166 -9.56 -52.88 37.00
N PRO A 167 -10.03 -52.77 38.26
CA PRO A 167 -11.16 -53.56 38.82
C PRO A 167 -12.04 -52.72 39.78
N GLU A 168 -13.19 -53.13 40.29
CA GLU A 168 -13.95 -54.39 40.36
C GLU A 168 -15.43 -54.00 40.47
#